data_AF-A0A7H8HHE6-F1
#
_entry.id   AF-A0A7H8HHE6-F1
#
_cell.length_a   1.000
_cell.length_b   1.000
_cell.length_c   1.000
_cell.angle_alpha   90.00
_cell.angle_beta   90.00
_cell.angle_gamma   90.00
#
_symmetry.space_group_name_H-M   'P 1'
#
loop_
_entity.id
_entity.type
_entity.pdbx_description
1 polymer ?
#
loop_
_entity_poly.entity_id
_entity_poly.type
_entity_poly.pdbx_seq_one_letter_code
_entity_poly.pdbx_strand_id
1 'polypeptide(L)'
;MISNRKIVSALTAGLLLTAGCGGVEQVASPAPVSTTETTASTTETTPTSTAETTTETTPTDTSETTTTEEETTTSETEEASRTPTGSYDVTISGSVSGTSFRRSATLRIVETISSSGTTNDVNPVDVCLVSGNPAGRPQPGAIWFGSNSGCAPGAGAGHLDLATVDVDGDTVTVEPVENMAATGGNVFTSSSSIAACPFFPVSGRLRVTAGGGVSGRIEVTGYGGAFCGKTVYSAKISG
;
A
#
# COMPACT_ATOMS: atom_id res chain seq x y z
N MET A 1 -33.66 -25.78 -16.75
CA MET A 1 -33.35 -27.01 -15.99
C MET A 1 -32.03 -26.80 -15.26
N ILE A 2 -32.04 -26.93 -13.92
CA ILE A 2 -30.92 -27.37 -13.04
C ILE A 2 -29.71 -26.39 -12.98
N SER A 3 -29.20 -25.89 -11.85
CA SER A 3 -29.34 -26.22 -10.43
C SER A 3 -28.76 -25.08 -9.57
N ASN A 4 -29.56 -24.55 -8.64
CA ASN A 4 -29.10 -23.69 -7.55
C ASN A 4 -28.52 -24.57 -6.42
N ARG A 5 -27.20 -24.56 -6.21
CA ARG A 5 -26.58 -25.13 -5.02
C ARG A 5 -26.43 -24.06 -3.94
N LYS A 6 -27.31 -24.12 -2.94
CA LYS A 6 -27.15 -23.42 -1.66
C LYS A 6 -26.05 -24.13 -0.86
N ILE A 7 -24.99 -23.41 -0.50
CA ILE A 7 -23.99 -23.86 0.46
C ILE A 7 -24.41 -23.27 1.82
N VAL A 8 -24.82 -24.16 2.73
CA VAL A 8 -25.07 -23.86 4.14
C VAL A 8 -23.78 -24.21 4.88
N SER A 9 -23.05 -23.20 5.35
CA SER A 9 -21.92 -23.39 6.26
C SER A 9 -22.37 -23.04 7.67
N ALA A 10 -22.49 -24.07 8.52
CA ALA A 10 -22.72 -23.93 9.95
C ALA A 10 -21.41 -23.48 10.63
N LEU A 11 -21.45 -22.34 11.33
CA LEU A 11 -20.39 -21.92 12.23
C LEU A 11 -20.71 -22.47 13.63
N THR A 12 -19.91 -23.43 14.08
CA THR A 12 -19.95 -23.94 15.45
C THR A 12 -19.11 -23.03 16.34
N ALA A 13 -19.76 -22.29 17.24
CA ALA A 13 -19.10 -21.50 18.26
C ALA A 13 -18.63 -22.42 19.40
N GLY A 14 -17.31 -22.59 19.55
CA GLY A 14 -16.68 -23.24 20.69
C GLY A 14 -16.05 -22.19 21.61
N LEU A 15 -16.81 -21.73 22.60
CA LEU A 15 -16.33 -20.86 23.68
C LEU A 15 -15.86 -21.76 24.83
N LEU A 16 -14.54 -21.92 25.02
CA LEU A 16 -13.97 -22.49 26.24
C LEU A 16 -13.46 -21.36 27.14
N LEU A 17 -14.20 -21.10 28.22
CA LEU A 17 -13.74 -20.33 29.38
C LEU A 17 -13.05 -21.28 30.35
N THR A 18 -11.73 -21.16 30.51
CA THR A 18 -11.02 -21.72 31.67
C THR A 18 -10.69 -20.60 32.63
N ALA A 19 -11.43 -20.56 33.75
CA ALA A 19 -11.11 -19.75 34.91
C ALA A 19 -9.89 -20.33 35.61
N GLY A 20 -8.82 -19.55 35.73
CA GLY A 20 -7.65 -19.83 36.56
C GLY A 20 -7.45 -18.69 37.55
N CYS A 21 -7.81 -18.93 38.81
CA CYS A 21 -7.52 -18.06 39.94
C CYS A 21 -6.04 -18.13 40.32
N GLY A 22 -5.42 -16.98 40.63
CA GLY A 22 -4.13 -16.98 41.33
C GLY A 22 -3.49 -15.60 41.47
N GLY A 23 -3.45 -15.10 42.71
CA GLY A 23 -2.39 -14.22 43.22
C GLY A 23 -2.56 -12.72 43.01
N VAL A 24 -3.14 -12.05 44.01
CA VAL A 24 -3.16 -10.60 44.16
C VAL A 24 -1.86 -10.18 44.88
N GLU A 25 -0.97 -9.45 44.20
CA GLU A 25 0.01 -8.57 44.87
C GLU A 25 -0.43 -7.12 44.68
N GLN A 26 -0.94 -6.56 45.78
CA GLN A 26 -1.43 -5.20 45.88
C GLN A 26 -0.23 -4.27 46.06
N VAL A 27 0.21 -3.63 44.97
CA VAL A 27 1.20 -2.54 45.01
C VAL A 27 0.45 -1.20 45.03
N ALA A 28 0.93 -0.34 45.92
CA ALA A 28 0.29 0.87 46.42
C ALA A 28 -0.21 1.88 45.37
N SER A 29 -1.38 2.46 45.68
CA SER A 29 -1.97 3.65 45.06
C SER A 29 -0.99 4.83 44.98
N PRO A 30 -0.72 5.40 43.80
CA PRO A 30 -0.23 6.77 43.71
C PRO A 30 -1.37 7.79 43.95
N ALA A 31 -1.02 8.88 44.62
CA ALA A 31 -1.89 9.97 45.03
C ALA A 31 -2.59 10.68 43.84
N PRO A 32 -3.79 11.26 44.04
CA PRO A 32 -4.47 12.05 43.02
C PRO A 32 -3.70 13.34 42.76
N VAL A 33 -3.23 13.53 41.52
CA VAL A 33 -2.65 14.78 41.05
C VAL A 33 -3.80 15.68 40.57
N SER A 34 -4.03 16.78 41.27
CA SER A 34 -4.92 17.87 40.84
C SER A 34 -4.47 18.40 39.48
N THR A 35 -5.34 18.27 38.48
CA THR A 35 -5.17 18.89 37.16
C THR A 35 -5.90 20.22 37.17
N THR A 36 -5.14 21.30 37.04
CA THR A 36 -5.64 22.67 36.85
C THR A 36 -6.31 22.77 35.49
N GLU A 37 -7.61 23.07 35.47
CA GLU A 37 -8.36 23.41 34.26
C GLU A 37 -7.78 24.69 33.65
N THR A 38 -7.20 24.58 32.45
CA THR A 38 -6.87 25.73 31.61
C THR A 38 -7.95 25.87 30.55
N THR A 39 -8.83 26.84 30.75
CA THR A 39 -9.85 27.29 29.80
C THR A 39 -9.15 27.88 28.57
N ALA A 40 -9.27 27.23 27.41
CA ALA A 40 -8.82 27.78 26.13
C ALA A 40 -9.98 28.49 25.42
N SER A 41 -9.80 29.78 25.15
CA SER A 41 -10.71 30.62 24.37
C SER A 41 -10.94 30.06 22.98
N THR A 42 -12.21 29.95 22.60
CA THR A 42 -12.67 29.68 21.23
C THR A 42 -12.59 30.99 20.43
N THR A 43 -11.72 31.05 19.43
CA THR A 43 -11.74 32.13 18.43
C THR A 43 -12.52 31.62 17.22
N GLU A 44 -13.72 32.17 17.06
CA GLU A 44 -14.64 31.94 15.95
C GLU A 44 -14.16 32.74 14.72
N THR A 45 -13.65 32.07 13.70
CA THR A 45 -13.30 32.70 12.41
C THR A 45 -14.36 32.38 11.37
N THR A 46 -15.12 33.42 11.02
CA THR A 46 -16.07 33.50 9.91
C THR A 46 -15.41 33.18 8.56
N PRO A 47 -15.93 32.23 7.76
CA PRO A 47 -15.49 32.07 6.37
C PRO A 47 -16.12 33.13 5.47
N THR A 48 -15.27 33.94 4.84
CA THR A 48 -15.63 34.86 3.75
C THR A 48 -15.85 34.07 2.46
N SER A 49 -17.11 34.04 2.00
CA SER A 49 -17.51 33.56 0.68
C SER A 49 -16.97 34.49 -0.41
N THR A 50 -16.13 33.97 -1.31
CA THR A 50 -15.70 34.70 -2.52
C THR A 50 -16.32 34.02 -3.73
N ALA A 51 -17.16 34.78 -4.43
CA ALA A 51 -17.96 34.36 -5.56
C ALA A 51 -17.14 34.12 -6.84
N GLU A 52 -17.71 33.26 -7.68
CA GLU A 52 -17.24 32.75 -8.95
C GLU A 52 -16.92 33.83 -9.98
N THR A 53 -15.95 33.55 -10.86
CA THR A 53 -15.82 34.21 -12.16
C THR A 53 -15.74 33.11 -13.23
N THR A 54 -16.84 32.95 -13.95
CA THR A 54 -16.96 32.11 -15.14
C THR A 54 -16.44 32.90 -16.35
N THR A 55 -15.36 32.41 -16.97
CA THR A 55 -14.91 32.93 -18.26
C THR A 55 -15.26 31.91 -19.34
N GLU A 56 -16.24 32.29 -20.15
CA GLU A 56 -16.70 31.59 -21.35
C GLU A 56 -15.73 31.89 -22.50
N THR A 57 -15.05 30.86 -23.02
CA THR A 57 -14.19 30.98 -24.20
C THR A 57 -14.78 30.22 -25.39
N THR A 58 -15.06 31.01 -26.42
CA THR A 58 -15.50 30.69 -27.78
C THR A 58 -14.62 29.64 -28.48
N PRO A 59 -15.20 28.64 -29.18
CA PRO A 59 -14.46 27.80 -30.11
C PRO A 59 -14.30 28.49 -31.48
N THR A 60 -13.06 28.58 -31.96
CA THR A 60 -12.72 28.96 -33.34
C THR A 60 -12.56 27.70 -34.18
N ASP A 61 -13.43 27.61 -35.18
CA ASP A 61 -13.41 26.68 -36.30
C ASP A 61 -12.13 26.88 -37.13
N THR A 62 -11.37 25.82 -37.45
CA THR A 62 -10.29 25.90 -38.44
C THR A 62 -10.19 24.60 -39.21
N SER A 63 -10.36 24.76 -40.52
CA SER A 63 -10.46 23.75 -41.55
C SER A 63 -9.14 23.08 -41.93
N GLU A 64 -9.35 21.89 -42.50
CA GLU A 64 -8.48 20.93 -43.18
C GLU A 64 -7.24 21.44 -43.92
N THR A 65 -6.18 20.61 -43.90
CA THR A 65 -5.34 20.35 -45.08
C THR A 65 -4.89 18.89 -45.03
N THR A 66 -5.34 18.12 -46.03
CA THR A 66 -4.98 16.70 -46.22
C THR A 66 -3.74 16.63 -47.10
N THR A 67 -2.62 16.14 -46.56
CA THR A 67 -1.42 15.77 -47.32
C THR A 67 -1.23 14.27 -47.22
N THR A 68 -1.42 13.58 -48.33
CA THR A 68 -1.17 12.14 -48.46
C THR A 68 0.31 11.93 -48.80
N GLU A 69 1.09 11.46 -47.82
CA GLU A 69 2.46 10.99 -48.03
C GLU A 69 2.45 9.44 -48.10
N GLU A 70 3.07 8.90 -49.14
CA GLU A 70 3.27 7.46 -49.33
C GLU A 70 4.33 6.96 -48.34
N GLU A 71 3.89 6.34 -47.25
CA GLU A 71 4.80 5.69 -46.29
C GLU A 71 5.27 4.32 -46.82
N THR A 72 6.59 4.23 -47.04
CA THR A 72 7.32 2.99 -47.26
C THR A 72 7.29 2.16 -45.99
N THR A 73 6.47 1.12 -45.96
CA THR A 73 6.31 0.18 -44.83
C THR A 73 7.57 -0.64 -44.63
N THR A 74 8.52 -0.13 -43.84
CA THR A 74 9.58 -0.95 -43.26
C THR A 74 8.98 -1.67 -42.06
N SER A 75 8.69 -2.97 -42.21
CA SER A 75 8.32 -3.83 -41.10
C SER A 75 9.52 -4.04 -40.18
N GLU A 76 9.84 -3.04 -39.37
CA GLU A 76 10.54 -3.27 -38.12
C GLU A 76 9.58 -4.08 -37.26
N THR A 77 9.93 -5.35 -37.04
CA THR A 77 9.34 -6.15 -35.97
C THR A 77 9.72 -5.47 -34.67
N GLU A 78 8.96 -4.46 -34.26
CA GLU A 78 8.88 -4.00 -32.89
C GLU A 78 8.54 -5.25 -32.07
N GLU A 79 9.56 -5.87 -31.46
CA GLU A 79 9.34 -6.64 -30.25
C GLU A 79 8.81 -5.63 -29.23
N ALA A 80 7.51 -5.39 -29.30
CA ALA A 80 6.79 -4.56 -28.35
C ALA A 80 7.21 -5.05 -26.97
N SER A 81 7.95 -4.21 -26.27
CA SER A 81 8.43 -4.46 -24.90
C SER A 81 7.19 -4.71 -24.05
N ARG A 82 6.84 -5.99 -23.86
CA ARG A 82 5.66 -6.36 -23.10
C ARG A 82 5.97 -6.08 -21.65
N THR A 83 5.20 -5.20 -21.03
CA THR A 83 5.34 -4.93 -19.61
C THR A 83 5.16 -6.23 -18.82
N PRO A 84 6.07 -6.57 -17.91
CA PRO A 84 5.99 -7.82 -17.17
C PRO A 84 4.71 -7.83 -16.33
N THR A 85 3.85 -8.83 -16.52
CA THR A 85 2.66 -9.07 -15.69
C THR A 85 2.66 -10.52 -15.20
N GLY A 86 2.08 -10.77 -14.01
CA GLY A 86 2.02 -12.11 -13.43
C GLY A 86 1.75 -12.11 -11.93
N SER A 87 1.54 -13.32 -11.38
CA SER A 87 1.43 -13.56 -9.95
C SER A 87 2.47 -14.61 -9.56
N TYR A 88 3.26 -14.29 -8.54
CA TYR A 88 4.42 -15.05 -8.15
C TYR A 88 4.35 -15.37 -6.65
N ASP A 89 4.52 -16.64 -6.32
CA ASP A 89 4.78 -17.06 -4.94
C ASP A 89 6.26 -16.88 -4.65
N VAL A 90 6.58 -15.96 -3.75
CA VAL A 90 7.96 -15.57 -3.46
C VAL A 90 8.32 -15.84 -2.02
N THR A 91 9.62 -16.02 -1.79
CA THR A 91 10.20 -15.93 -0.45
C THR A 91 10.81 -14.55 -0.27
N ILE A 92 10.47 -13.90 0.84
CA ILE A 92 11.13 -12.67 1.30
C ILE A 92 12.02 -12.99 2.50
N SER A 93 13.28 -12.57 2.46
CA SER A 93 14.25 -12.78 3.54
C SER A 93 15.03 -11.49 3.81
N GLY A 94 15.04 -11.04 5.05
CA GLY A 94 15.50 -9.70 5.38
C GLY A 94 15.53 -9.38 6.87
N SER A 95 15.55 -8.10 7.18
CA SER A 95 15.45 -7.58 8.53
C SER A 95 14.57 -6.34 8.63
N VAL A 96 13.97 -6.16 9.80
CA VAL A 96 13.17 -4.98 10.15
C VAL A 96 13.46 -4.62 11.61
N SER A 97 13.84 -3.37 11.86
CA SER A 97 14.28 -2.92 13.19
C SER A 97 15.34 -3.84 13.85
N GLY A 98 16.26 -4.39 13.04
CA GLY A 98 17.28 -5.34 13.48
C GLY A 98 16.81 -6.80 13.69
N THR A 99 15.51 -7.06 13.62
CA THR A 99 14.95 -8.42 13.70
C THR A 99 14.97 -9.08 12.33
N SER A 100 15.68 -10.20 12.21
CA SER A 100 15.72 -10.98 10.97
C SER A 100 14.42 -11.76 10.76
N PHE A 101 14.01 -11.93 9.50
CA PHE A 101 12.84 -12.73 9.14
C PHE A 101 13.03 -13.46 7.81
N ARG A 102 12.23 -14.51 7.63
CA ARG A 102 12.03 -15.20 6.36
C ARG A 102 10.57 -15.61 6.25
N ARG A 103 9.89 -15.23 5.17
CA ARG A 103 8.44 -15.44 4.99
C ARG A 103 8.10 -15.77 3.55
N SER A 104 7.01 -16.49 3.37
CA SER A 104 6.31 -16.56 2.08
C SER A 104 5.51 -15.29 1.85
N ALA A 105 5.41 -14.88 0.59
CA ALA A 105 4.64 -13.74 0.15
C ALA A 105 4.09 -13.98 -1.25
N THR A 106 3.10 -13.20 -1.64
CA THR A 106 2.62 -13.14 -3.02
C THR A 106 3.04 -11.80 -3.60
N LEU A 107 3.74 -11.84 -4.74
CA LEU A 107 4.06 -10.68 -5.55
C LEU A 107 3.19 -10.72 -6.81
N ARG A 108 2.45 -9.66 -7.09
CA ARG A 108 1.66 -9.52 -8.31
C ARG A 108 2.14 -8.29 -9.06
N ILE A 109 2.30 -8.43 -10.37
CA ILE A 109 2.47 -7.31 -11.29
C ILE A 109 1.27 -7.39 -12.23
N VAL A 110 0.41 -6.40 -12.21
CA VAL A 110 -0.88 -6.40 -12.93
C VAL A 110 -0.99 -5.15 -13.79
N GLU A 111 -1.86 -5.21 -14.78
CA GLU A 111 -2.29 -4.01 -15.49
C GLU A 111 -2.80 -2.96 -14.50
N THR A 112 -2.67 -1.69 -14.88
CA THR A 112 -3.03 -0.55 -14.05
C THR A 112 -4.44 -0.68 -13.48
N ILE A 113 -4.53 -0.66 -12.16
CA ILE A 113 -5.76 -0.58 -11.40
C ILE A 113 -6.19 0.88 -11.45
N SER A 114 -7.15 1.15 -12.35
CA SER A 114 -7.81 2.46 -12.54
C SER A 114 -7.75 3.38 -11.32
N SER A 115 -6.96 4.46 -11.40
CA SER A 115 -6.89 5.45 -10.34
C SER A 115 -7.91 6.56 -10.59
N SER A 116 -8.91 6.64 -9.72
CA SER A 116 -9.83 7.78 -9.71
C SER A 116 -9.38 8.77 -8.64
N GLY A 117 -8.94 9.96 -9.04
CA GLY A 117 -8.78 11.09 -8.13
C GLY A 117 -7.41 11.27 -7.47
N THR A 118 -6.35 10.69 -8.04
CA THR A 118 -4.96 11.04 -7.68
C THR A 118 -4.38 12.04 -8.69
N THR A 119 -3.52 12.94 -8.21
CA THR A 119 -2.79 13.93 -9.04
C THR A 119 -1.50 13.37 -9.63
N ASN A 120 -1.18 12.12 -9.34
CA ASN A 120 0.04 11.46 -9.81
C ASN A 120 -0.25 10.85 -11.18
N ASP A 121 0.77 10.83 -12.05
CA ASP A 121 0.66 10.18 -13.37
C ASP A 121 0.21 8.71 -13.23
N VAL A 122 -0.48 8.22 -14.24
CA VAL A 122 -1.00 6.84 -14.28
C VAL A 122 0.16 5.86 -14.30
N ASN A 123 0.25 4.98 -13.30
CA ASN A 123 1.27 3.93 -13.25
C ASN A 123 1.14 3.00 -14.47
N PRO A 124 2.23 2.63 -15.17
CA PRO A 124 2.17 1.74 -16.34
C PRO A 124 1.72 0.31 -15.98
N VAL A 125 1.98 -0.12 -14.75
CA VAL A 125 1.49 -1.35 -14.12
C VAL A 125 1.36 -1.12 -12.62
N ASP A 126 0.57 -1.94 -11.95
CA ASP A 126 0.55 -1.99 -10.50
C ASP A 126 1.27 -3.19 -9.94
N VAL A 127 2.02 -2.96 -8.85
CA VAL A 127 2.79 -3.98 -8.16
C VAL A 127 2.23 -4.15 -6.76
N CYS A 128 1.97 -5.40 -6.37
CA CYS A 128 1.41 -5.76 -5.07
C CYS A 128 2.27 -6.83 -4.40
N LEU A 129 2.90 -6.51 -3.27
CA LEU A 129 3.62 -7.43 -2.42
C LEU A 129 2.87 -7.62 -1.09
N VAL A 130 2.40 -8.84 -0.86
CA VAL A 130 1.58 -9.19 0.31
C VAL A 130 2.22 -10.35 1.07
N SER A 131 2.56 -10.12 2.34
CA SER A 131 3.02 -11.13 3.28
C SER A 131 2.32 -11.01 4.63
N GLY A 132 1.50 -12.00 4.98
CA GLY A 132 0.79 -12.04 6.25
C GLY A 132 -0.30 -10.97 6.38
N ASN A 133 -0.57 -10.54 7.61
CA ASN A 133 -1.58 -9.53 7.94
C ASN A 133 -1.00 -8.56 8.99
N PRO A 134 -0.19 -7.57 8.60
CA PRO A 134 0.45 -6.62 9.52
C PRO A 134 -0.56 -5.88 10.42
N ALA A 135 -1.75 -5.56 9.93
CA ALA A 135 -2.76 -4.83 10.70
C ALA A 135 -3.52 -5.70 11.71
N GLY A 136 -3.84 -6.95 11.35
CA GLY A 136 -4.66 -7.84 12.19
C GLY A 136 -3.88 -8.89 12.98
N ARG A 137 -2.70 -9.30 12.50
CA ARG A 137 -1.83 -10.33 13.10
C ARG A 137 -0.35 -9.94 12.88
N PRO A 138 0.14 -8.93 13.63
CA PRO A 138 1.48 -8.40 13.44
C PRO A 138 2.54 -9.48 13.70
N GLN A 139 3.54 -9.52 12.82
CA GLN A 139 4.67 -10.45 12.89
C GLN A 139 5.89 -9.78 12.22
N PRO A 140 7.12 -10.00 12.69
CA PRO A 140 8.31 -9.49 12.03
C PRO A 140 8.32 -9.85 10.54
N GLY A 141 8.46 -8.83 9.69
CA GLY A 141 8.50 -8.98 8.24
C GLY A 141 7.14 -9.10 7.56
N ALA A 142 6.02 -9.08 8.29
CA ALA A 142 4.70 -8.97 7.66
C ALA A 142 4.56 -7.59 7.02
N ILE A 143 4.11 -7.56 5.77
CA ILE A 143 4.08 -6.36 4.93
C ILE A 143 2.92 -6.45 3.92
N TRP A 144 2.23 -5.33 3.74
CA TRP A 144 1.42 -5.01 2.57
C TRP A 144 2.06 -3.80 1.92
N PHE A 145 2.57 -3.98 0.71
CA PHE A 145 3.22 -2.91 -0.06
C PHE A 145 2.74 -2.99 -1.49
N GLY A 146 2.10 -1.95 -1.98
CA GLY A 146 1.72 -1.84 -3.38
C GLY A 146 1.66 -0.42 -3.88
N SER A 147 1.62 -0.30 -5.21
CA SER A 147 1.51 0.98 -5.90
C SER A 147 0.10 1.54 -5.91
N ASN A 148 -0.92 0.69 -5.72
CA ASN A 148 -2.32 1.11 -5.61
C ASN A 148 -2.99 0.43 -4.41
N SER A 149 -3.90 1.12 -3.72
CA SER A 149 -4.64 0.58 -2.57
C SER A 149 -5.53 -0.63 -2.89
N GLY A 150 -5.83 -0.87 -4.17
CA GLY A 150 -6.46 -2.11 -4.64
C GLY A 150 -5.56 -3.36 -4.53
N CYS A 151 -4.27 -3.20 -4.23
CA CYS A 151 -3.33 -4.32 -4.10
C CYS A 151 -3.61 -5.25 -2.91
N ALA A 152 -4.18 -4.72 -1.84
CA ALA A 152 -4.52 -5.47 -0.64
C ALA A 152 -6.04 -5.68 -0.57
N PRO A 153 -6.56 -6.84 -1.00
CA PRO A 153 -7.99 -7.11 -0.96
C PRO A 153 -8.49 -7.03 0.50
N GLY A 154 -9.38 -6.06 0.76
CA GLY A 154 -9.95 -5.79 2.08
C GLY A 154 -9.26 -4.68 2.89
N ALA A 155 -8.18 -4.06 2.39
CA ALA A 155 -7.48 -2.97 3.08
C ALA A 155 -7.75 -1.57 2.49
N GLY A 156 -8.45 -1.46 1.36
CA GLY A 156 -8.79 -0.17 0.76
C GLY A 156 -9.95 -0.25 -0.24
N ALA A 157 -10.84 0.74 -0.24
CA ALA A 157 -11.99 0.85 -1.15
C ALA A 157 -11.80 1.93 -2.24
N GLY A 158 -10.65 2.63 -2.25
CA GLY A 158 -10.50 3.88 -2.98
C GLY A 158 -9.69 3.84 -4.28
N HIS A 159 -9.07 2.71 -4.64
CA HIS A 159 -8.14 2.61 -5.79
C HIS A 159 -7.15 3.79 -5.89
N LEU A 160 -6.67 4.26 -4.73
CA LEU A 160 -5.70 5.34 -4.59
C LEU A 160 -4.29 4.86 -4.96
N ASP A 161 -3.55 5.66 -5.71
CA ASP A 161 -2.12 5.45 -5.94
C ASP A 161 -1.31 5.76 -4.68
N LEU A 162 -0.59 4.77 -4.19
CA LEU A 162 0.23 4.82 -2.98
C LEU A 162 1.73 4.91 -3.28
N ALA A 163 2.13 4.61 -4.51
CA ALA A 163 3.51 4.62 -4.98
C ALA A 163 3.57 4.97 -6.47
N THR A 164 4.70 5.52 -6.93
CA THR A 164 5.01 5.65 -8.35
C THR A 164 5.69 4.38 -8.87
N VAL A 165 5.47 4.07 -10.15
CA VAL A 165 6.03 2.88 -10.80
C VAL A 165 6.80 3.27 -12.06
N ASP A 166 8.04 2.80 -12.14
CA ASP A 166 8.93 2.93 -13.29
C ASP A 166 9.26 1.54 -13.84
N VAL A 167 9.21 1.39 -15.16
CA VAL A 167 9.45 0.11 -15.85
C VAL A 167 10.60 0.27 -16.84
N ASP A 168 11.63 -0.55 -16.67
CA ASP A 168 12.80 -0.66 -17.55
C ASP A 168 12.99 -2.12 -17.96
N GLY A 169 12.48 -2.48 -19.14
CA GLY A 169 12.40 -3.86 -19.61
C GLY A 169 11.63 -4.76 -18.64
N ASP A 170 12.27 -5.84 -18.18
CA ASP A 170 11.69 -6.77 -17.20
C ASP A 170 11.78 -6.27 -15.75
N THR A 171 12.35 -5.09 -15.52
CA THR A 171 12.56 -4.53 -14.18
C THR A 171 11.51 -3.49 -13.84
N VAL A 172 10.82 -3.69 -12.72
CA VAL A 172 9.84 -2.74 -12.18
C VAL A 172 10.38 -2.16 -10.88
N THR A 173 10.41 -0.83 -10.81
CA THR A 173 10.79 -0.06 -9.62
C THR A 173 9.56 0.64 -9.06
N VAL A 174 9.34 0.55 -7.75
CA VAL A 174 8.17 1.10 -7.06
C VAL A 174 8.65 1.95 -5.89
N GLU A 175 8.27 3.22 -5.86
CA GLU A 175 8.68 4.18 -4.82
C GLU A 175 7.46 4.75 -4.10
N PRO A 176 7.34 4.60 -2.76
CA PRO A 176 6.17 5.06 -2.03
C PRO A 176 6.06 6.58 -2.10
N VAL A 177 4.84 7.10 -2.24
CA VAL A 177 4.58 8.54 -2.17
C VAL A 177 4.36 8.93 -0.71
N GLU A 178 5.23 9.78 -0.16
CA GLU A 178 5.26 10.10 1.28
C GLU A 178 3.92 10.61 1.82
N ASN A 179 3.24 11.50 1.08
CA ASN A 179 1.94 12.05 1.49
C ASN A 179 0.83 10.98 1.56
N MET A 180 0.99 9.86 0.85
CA MET A 180 0.04 8.74 0.85
C MET A 180 0.28 7.76 1.99
N ALA A 181 1.40 7.85 2.71
CA ALA A 181 1.67 7.00 3.87
C ALA A 181 0.57 7.12 4.95
N ALA A 182 -0.02 8.31 5.11
CA ALA A 182 -1.10 8.58 6.05
C ALA A 182 -2.40 7.80 5.76
N THR A 183 -2.59 7.32 4.52
CA THR A 183 -3.75 6.49 4.16
C THR A 183 -3.70 5.10 4.77
N GLY A 184 -2.52 4.65 5.19
CA GLY A 184 -2.32 3.32 5.74
C GLY A 184 -2.39 2.18 4.73
N GLY A 185 -2.48 2.47 3.43
CA GLY A 185 -2.58 1.43 2.39
C GLY A 185 -1.32 0.55 2.26
N ASN A 186 -0.15 1.14 2.56
CA ASN A 186 1.12 0.43 2.68
C ASN A 186 1.54 0.34 4.14
N VAL A 187 1.81 -0.84 4.64
CA VAL A 187 2.12 -1.06 6.07
C VAL A 187 3.00 -2.29 6.27
N PHE A 188 3.94 -2.20 7.21
CA PHE A 188 4.69 -3.36 7.70
C PHE A 188 4.81 -3.35 9.22
N THR A 189 5.23 -4.48 9.79
CA THR A 189 5.42 -4.63 11.24
C THR A 189 6.78 -5.21 11.57
N SER A 190 7.36 -4.78 12.69
CA SER A 190 8.69 -5.21 13.15
C SER A 190 8.66 -6.23 14.29
N SER A 191 7.52 -6.39 14.96
CA SER A 191 7.37 -7.25 16.14
C SER A 191 6.04 -8.02 16.13
N SER A 192 5.89 -9.00 17.01
CA SER A 192 4.73 -9.92 17.07
C SER A 192 3.87 -9.74 18.32
N SER A 193 3.50 -8.50 18.67
CA SER A 193 2.65 -8.22 19.85
C SER A 193 1.41 -7.42 19.49
N ILE A 194 0.41 -7.42 20.38
CA ILE A 194 -0.78 -6.54 20.24
C ILE A 194 -0.43 -5.04 20.30
N ALA A 195 0.75 -4.73 20.85
CA ALA A 195 1.31 -3.39 20.92
C ALA A 195 2.34 -3.15 19.80
N ALA A 196 2.40 -4.02 18.78
CA ALA A 196 3.31 -3.86 17.66
C ALA A 196 2.95 -2.58 16.90
N CYS A 197 3.97 -1.79 16.62
CA CYS A 197 3.84 -0.59 15.83
C CYS A 197 3.62 -0.97 14.35
N PRO A 198 2.53 -0.51 13.71
CA PRO A 198 2.50 -0.47 12.26
C PRO A 198 3.46 0.62 11.79
N PHE A 199 4.19 0.36 10.72
CA PHE A 199 5.05 1.34 10.06
C PHE A 199 4.56 1.55 8.64
N PHE A 200 4.32 2.81 8.30
CA PHE A 200 3.85 3.21 6.97
C PHE A 200 5.06 3.69 6.15
N PRO A 201 5.39 3.04 5.02
CA PRO A 201 6.52 3.44 4.17
C PRO A 201 6.37 4.90 3.71
N VAL A 202 7.40 5.70 3.97
CA VAL A 202 7.48 7.12 3.57
C VAL A 202 8.59 7.38 2.54
N SER A 203 9.54 6.45 2.39
CA SER A 203 10.62 6.55 1.40
C SER A 203 11.26 5.19 1.11
N GLY A 204 12.16 5.16 0.13
CA GLY A 204 12.87 3.96 -0.32
C GLY A 204 12.26 3.39 -1.59
N ARG A 205 12.46 2.09 -1.85
CA ARG A 205 11.94 1.45 -3.06
C ARG A 205 11.83 -0.07 -2.96
N LEU A 206 10.94 -0.62 -3.78
CA LEU A 206 10.93 -2.00 -4.21
C LEU A 206 11.46 -2.05 -5.65
N ARG A 207 12.37 -2.97 -5.95
CA ARG A 207 12.85 -3.24 -7.30
C ARG A 207 12.80 -4.73 -7.58
N VAL A 208 12.06 -5.13 -8.60
CA VAL A 208 11.85 -6.54 -8.98
C VAL A 208 12.13 -6.72 -10.47
N THR A 209 12.68 -7.87 -10.83
CA THR A 209 12.89 -8.28 -12.22
C THR A 209 12.10 -9.56 -12.47
N ALA A 210 11.28 -9.57 -13.52
CA ALA A 210 10.38 -10.66 -13.88
C ALA A 210 10.66 -11.10 -15.34
N GLY A 211 11.60 -12.04 -15.52
CA GLY A 211 12.05 -12.51 -16.84
C GLY A 211 12.63 -13.93 -16.75
N GLY A 212 11.76 -14.95 -16.70
CA GLY A 212 12.15 -16.36 -16.50
C GLY A 212 12.18 -16.84 -15.03
N GLY A 213 11.69 -16.01 -14.12
CA GLY A 213 11.64 -16.17 -12.67
C GLY A 213 11.45 -14.79 -12.03
N VAL A 214 11.26 -14.69 -10.72
CA VAL A 214 11.14 -13.38 -10.06
C VAL A 214 12.20 -13.20 -8.97
N SER A 215 12.91 -12.08 -9.05
CA SER A 215 13.89 -11.72 -8.04
C SER A 215 13.89 -10.22 -7.80
N GLY A 216 14.35 -9.80 -6.62
CA GLY A 216 14.35 -8.38 -6.32
C GLY A 216 14.80 -8.05 -4.92
N ARG A 217 14.62 -6.79 -4.57
CA ARG A 217 14.87 -6.24 -3.24
C ARG A 217 13.85 -5.18 -2.90
N ILE A 218 13.54 -5.08 -1.63
CA ILE A 218 12.79 -3.98 -1.06
C ILE A 218 13.61 -3.37 0.06
N GLU A 219 13.75 -2.05 0.04
CA GLU A 219 14.38 -1.27 1.08
C GLU A 219 13.57 0.01 1.27
N VAL A 220 12.79 0.05 2.36
CA VAL A 220 11.88 1.16 2.64
C VAL A 220 12.05 1.64 4.08
N THR A 221 11.93 2.95 4.28
CA THR A 221 11.84 3.54 5.62
C THR A 221 10.38 3.79 5.93
N GLY A 222 9.91 3.24 7.04
CA GLY A 222 8.55 3.45 7.54
C GLY A 222 8.52 4.34 8.77
N TYR A 223 7.42 5.06 8.95
CA TYR A 223 7.12 5.85 10.14
C TYR A 223 5.93 5.23 10.89
N GLY A 224 6.08 5.01 12.19
CA GLY A 224 5.06 4.40 13.05
C GLY A 224 4.39 5.37 14.02
N GLY A 225 4.50 6.69 13.78
CA GLY A 225 4.00 7.71 14.70
C GLY A 225 5.00 8.10 15.80
N ALA A 226 4.57 9.00 16.68
CA ALA A 226 5.42 9.61 17.71
C ALA A 226 6.04 8.58 18.67
N PHE A 227 5.32 7.50 19.00
CA PHE A 227 5.77 6.48 19.94
C PHE A 227 6.76 5.47 19.33
N CYS A 228 6.65 5.20 18.03
CA CYS A 228 7.37 4.14 17.35
C CYS A 228 8.54 4.65 16.51
N GLY A 229 8.54 5.94 16.16
CA GLY A 229 9.58 6.57 15.37
C GLY A 229 9.68 6.05 13.95
N LYS A 230 10.89 6.07 13.40
CA LYS A 230 11.21 5.56 12.05
C LYS A 230 11.95 4.24 12.14
N THR A 231 11.72 3.36 11.17
CA THR A 231 12.51 2.13 11.04
C THR A 231 12.68 1.73 9.57
N VAL A 232 13.71 0.92 9.31
CA VAL A 232 14.01 0.41 7.97
C VAL A 232 13.53 -1.04 7.86
N TYR A 233 12.88 -1.33 6.75
CA TYR A 233 12.57 -2.67 6.27
C TYR A 233 13.47 -2.94 5.07
N SER A 234 14.30 -3.99 5.13
CA SER A 234 15.16 -4.40 4.02
C SER A 234 15.05 -5.90 3.80
N ALA A 235 14.74 -6.33 2.58
CA ALA A 235 14.62 -7.74 2.23
C ALA A 235 15.00 -8.04 0.78
N LYS A 236 15.47 -9.27 0.56
CA LYS A 236 15.58 -9.88 -0.77
C LYS A 236 14.31 -10.65 -1.10
N ILE A 237 13.96 -10.68 -2.37
CA ILE A 237 12.81 -11.38 -2.94
C ILE A 237 13.34 -12.42 -3.93
N SER A 238 12.81 -13.64 -3.89
CA SER A 238 13.13 -14.72 -4.82
C SER A 238 11.94 -15.66 -5.02
N GLY A 239 11.65 -16.04 -6.26
CA GLY A 239 10.61 -17.00 -6.65
C GLY A 239 10.77 -17.47 -8.08
#